data_AF-A0AAJ1E4N1-F1
#
_entry.id   AF-A0AAJ1E4N1-F1
#
_cell.length_a   1.000
_cell.length_b   1.000
_cell.length_c   1.000
_cell.angle_alpha   90.00
_cell.angle_beta   90.00
_cell.angle_gamma   90.00
#
_symmetry.space_group_name_H-M   'P 1'
#
loop_
_entity.id
_entity.type
_entity.pdbx_description
1 polymer ?
#
loop_
_entity_poly.entity_id
_entity_poly.type
_entity_poly.pdbx_seq_one_letter_code
_entity_poly.pdbx_strand_id
1 'polypeptide(L)' 'MLKDCRCGHCKRLLARIGEYAELQIKCSRCGTLNHVRAASPERSPVSDMSAAQRHDPIHHSHR' A
#
# COMPACT_ATOMS: atom_id res chain seq x y z
N MET A 1 2.87 15.03 -12.19
CA MET A 1 4.31 15.23 -12.46
C MET A 1 4.98 13.87 -12.48
N LEU A 2 5.86 13.56 -13.44
CA LEU A 2 6.51 12.25 -13.52
C LEU A 2 7.72 12.17 -12.57
N LYS A 3 7.95 11.00 -11.95
CA LYS A 3 9.09 10.72 -11.06
C LYS A 3 10.08 9.76 -11.73
N ASP A 4 11.36 9.95 -11.48
CA ASP A 4 12.41 9.05 -11.96
C ASP A 4 12.40 7.74 -11.17
N CYS A 5 12.23 6.63 -11.89
CA CYS A 5 12.48 5.29 -11.35
C CYS A 5 13.83 4.79 -11.84
N ARG A 6 14.74 4.58 -10.89
CA ARG A 6 16.11 4.14 -11.15
C ARG A 6 16.32 2.74 -10.61
N CYS A 7 17.21 2.00 -11.27
CA CYS A 7 17.57 0.67 -10.82
C CYS A 7 18.20 0.72 -9.42
N GLY A 8 17.73 -0.13 -8.51
CA GLY A 8 18.27 -0.24 -7.16
C GLY A 8 19.75 -0.63 -7.13
N HIS A 9 20.18 -1.44 -8.10
CA HIS A 9 21.55 -1.95 -8.23
C HIS A 9 22.49 -0.99 -8.98
N CYS A 10 22.26 -0.75 -10.28
CA CYS A 10 23.21 0.01 -11.11
C CYS A 10 22.85 1.50 -11.31
N LYS A 11 21.80 1.99 -10.65
CA LYS A 11 21.29 3.38 -10.69
C LYS A 11 20.89 3.92 -12.06
N ARG A 12 20.87 3.09 -13.11
CA ARG A 12 20.37 3.46 -14.44
C ARG A 12 18.90 3.85 -14.35
N LEU A 13 18.52 4.93 -15.04
CA LEU A 13 17.12 5.31 -15.22
C LEU A 13 16.39 4.20 -15.99
N LEU A 14 15.31 3.69 -15.40
CA LEU A 14 14.48 2.64 -15.98
C LEU A 14 13.25 3.24 -16.67
N ALA A 15 12.59 4.19 -16.00
CA ALA A 15 11.40 4.86 -16.50
C ALA A 15 11.19 6.21 -15.79
N ARG A 16 10.38 7.07 -16.39
CA ARG A 16 9.71 8.18 -15.69
C ARG A 16 8.26 7.77 -15.50
N ILE A 17 7.81 7.67 -14.26
CA ILE A 17 6.50 7.10 -13.92
C ILE A 17 5.58 8.19 -13.34
N GLY A 18 4.31 8.17 -13.73
CA GLY A 18 3.26 8.97 -13.11
C GLY A 18 2.78 8.32 -11.82
N GLU A 19 1.48 8.46 -11.52
CA GLU A 19 0.86 7.70 -10.44
C GLU A 19 0.71 6.22 -10.86
N TYR A 20 1.06 5.30 -9.96
CA TYR A 20 0.91 3.85 -10.15
C TYR A 20 0.75 3.20 -8.78
N ALA A 21 -0.01 2.11 -8.69
CA ALA A 21 -0.06 1.31 -7.47
C ALA A 21 1.20 0.43 -7.32
N GLU A 22 1.60 -0.23 -8.41
CA GLU A 22 2.70 -1.19 -8.44
C GLU A 22 3.31 -1.30 -9.85
N LEU A 23 4.64 -1.43 -9.93
CA LEU A 23 5.39 -1.65 -11.16
C LEU A 23 6.52 -2.65 -10.93
N GLN A 24 6.61 -3.68 -11.79
CA GLN A 24 7.79 -4.55 -11.90
C GLN A 24 8.47 -4.32 -13.25
N ILE A 25 9.78 -4.07 -13.22
CA ILE A 25 10.57 -3.82 -14.43
C ILE A 25 11.98 -4.39 -14.31
N LYS A 26 12.40 -5.16 -15.31
CA LYS A 26 13.77 -5.68 -15.40
C LYS A 26 14.71 -4.61 -15.94
N CYS A 27 15.85 -4.42 -15.29
CA CYS A 27 16.88 -3.52 -15.80
C CYS A 27 17.58 -4.14 -17.01
N SER A 28 17.46 -3.52 -18.18
CA SER A 28 18.13 -3.97 -19.41
C SER A 28 19.65 -3.97 -19.33
N ARG A 29 20.25 -3.22 -18.38
CA ARG A 29 21.70 -3.16 -18.19
C ARG A 29 22.26 -4.29 -17.33
N CYS A 30 21.63 -4.57 -16.18
CA CYS A 30 22.20 -5.46 -15.16
C CYS A 30 21.31 -6.66 -14.81
N GLY A 31 20.13 -6.79 -15.43
CA GLY A 31 19.23 -7.90 -15.22
C GLY A 31 18.42 -7.85 -13.91
N THR A 32 18.74 -6.95 -12.97
CA THR A 32 17.98 -6.79 -11.71
C THR A 32 16.50 -6.55 -12.01
N LEU A 33 15.62 -7.38 -11.43
CA LEU A 33 14.19 -7.14 -11.41
C LEU A 33 13.89 -6.10 -10.32
N ASN A 34 13.42 -4.93 -10.72
CA ASN A 34 13.09 -3.86 -9.79
C ASN A 34 11.58 -3.89 -9.55
N HIS A 35 11.21 -3.78 -8.28
CA HIS A 35 9.82 -3.72 -7.84
C HIS A 35 9.59 -2.39 -7.13
N VAL A 36 8.60 -1.64 -7.59
CA VAL A 36 8.28 -0.32 -7.04
C VAL A 36 6.79 -0.28 -6.69
N ARG A 37 6.47 0.24 -5.50
CA ARG A 37 5.10 0.50 -5.04
C ARG A 37 4.93 1.98 -4.74
N ALA A 38 3.70 2.48 -4.87
CA ALA A 38 3.35 3.78 -4.32
C ALA A 38 3.63 3.82 -2.82
N ALA A 39 4.09 4.99 -2.34
CA ALA A 39 4.33 5.24 -0.92
C ALA A 39 3.05 5.17 -0.07
N SER A 40 1.88 5.28 -0.70
CA SER A 40 0.59 5.01 -0.09
C SER A 40 -0.32 4.40 -1.16
N PRO A 41 -0.56 3.07 -1.17
CA PRO A 41 -1.79 2.58 -1.78
C PRO A 41 -2.93 3.21 -0.97
N GLU A 42 -3.83 3.95 -1.63
CA GLU A 42 -5.07 4.41 -1.02
C GLU A 42 -5.65 3.25 -0.20
N ARG A 43 -5.81 3.45 1.12
CA ARG A 43 -6.38 2.42 1.99
C ARG A 43 -7.73 2.03 1.37
N SER A 44 -7.92 0.75 1.05
CA SER A 44 -9.24 0.27 0.63
C SER A 44 -10.26 0.68 1.68
N PRO A 45 -11.38 1.31 1.30
CA PRO A 45 -12.38 1.78 2.25
C PRO A 45 -13.24 0.60 2.72
N VAL A 46 -12.66 -0.44 3.31
CA VAL A 46 -13.39 -1.51 4.00
C VAL A 46 -12.42 -2.23 4.95
N SER A 47 -12.47 -1.84 6.22
CA SER A 47 -12.44 -2.73 7.40
C SER A 47 -12.27 -1.90 8.66
N ASP A 48 -13.21 -0.99 8.92
CA ASP A 48 -13.55 -0.64 10.30
C ASP A 48 -14.57 -1.68 10.76
N MET A 49 -14.08 -2.82 11.26
CA MET A 49 -14.91 -3.74 12.03
C MET A 49 -15.15 -3.11 13.40
N SER A 50 -16.04 -2.13 13.45
CA SER A 50 -16.61 -1.59 14.68
C SER A 50 -17.52 -2.65 15.29
N ALA A 51 -16.94 -3.70 15.85
CA ALA A 51 -17.61 -4.61 16.79
C ALA A 51 -17.78 -3.87 18.13
N ALA A 52 -18.64 -2.86 18.15
CA ALA A 52 -19.17 -2.30 19.38
C ALA A 52 -20.20 -3.29 19.95
N GLN A 53 -19.70 -4.34 20.60
CA GLN A 53 -20.52 -5.21 21.45
C GLN A 53 -20.91 -4.41 22.70
N ARG A 54 -21.99 -3.63 22.60
CA ARG A 54 -22.69 -3.08 23.76
C ARG A 54 -23.38 -4.25 24.47
N HIS A 55 -22.77 -4.76 25.53
CA HIS A 55 -23.47 -5.56 26.52
C HIS A 55 -24.19 -4.58 27.45
N ASP A 56 -25.51 -4.45 27.28
CA ASP A 56 -26.37 -3.79 28.27
C ASP A 56 -26.45 -4.69 29.52
N PRO A 57 -26.07 -4.23 30.72
CA PRO A 57 -26.39 -4.96 31.94
C PRO A 57 -27.87 -4.76 32.25
N ILE A 58 -28.66 -5.84 32.13
CA ILE A 58 -30.06 -5.85 32.59
C ILE A 58 -30.06 -5.60 34.11
N HIS A 59 -30.58 -4.45 34.51
CA HIS A 59 -30.81 -4.08 35.90
C HIS A 59 -32.05 -4.83 36.40
N HIS A 60 -31.86 -5.95 37.09
CA HIS A 60 -32.93 -6.59 37.87
C HIS A 60 -32.84 -6.13 39.32
N SER A 61 -33.74 -5.23 39.71
CA SER A 61 -33.98 -4.86 41.10
C SER A 61 -34.85 -5.92 41.77
N HIS A 62 -34.26 -6.73 42.64
CA HIS A 62 -35.01 -7.56 43.59
C HIS A 62 -35.62 -6.68 44.69
N ARG A 63 -36.95 -6.70 44.81
CA ARG A 63 -37.69 -6.53 46.06
C ARG A 63 -38.34 -7.86 46.38
#